data_AF-A0AAV2HKQ5-F1
#
_entry.id   AF-A0AAV2HKQ5-F1
#
_cell.length_a   1.000
_cell.length_b   1.000
_cell.length_c   1.000
_cell.angle_alpha   90.00
_cell.angle_beta   90.00
_cell.angle_gamma   90.00
#
_symmetry.space_group_name_H-M   'P 1'
#
loop_
_entity.id
_entity.type
_entity.pdbx_description
1 polymer ?
#
loop_
_entity_poly.entity_id
_entity_poly.type
_entity_poly.pdbx_seq_one_letter_code
_entity_poly.pdbx_strand_id
1 'polypeptide(L)'
;MSLNEYYRYSRRILVGLVFSALGDALLVWKNSYYNLELGLLSFAIAQIMYARAFGWRPLKPYAGSAFLAAGLIFYTYLQYYLKGMMVYLAPFYITLICTMGWRAVARVQIYDDLWTWTKLCGCAGALCFLISDLVIAVNMFAFSVPFAHQIVMLTYYAAQFGISLSVVDSQADELIRIQKSQ
;
A
#
# COMPACT_ATOMS: atom_id res chain seq x y z
N MET A 1 -5.18 -9.11 -19.99
CA MET A 1 -4.74 -7.71 -20.16
C MET A 1 -4.28 -7.52 -21.60
N SER A 2 -4.57 -6.39 -22.23
CA SER A 2 -3.84 -5.97 -23.44
C SER A 2 -2.43 -5.48 -23.04
N LEU A 3 -1.45 -5.51 -23.97
CA LEU A 3 -0.08 -4.98 -23.79
C LEU A 3 -0.06 -3.63 -23.05
N ASN A 4 -1.00 -2.75 -23.42
CA ASN A 4 -1.11 -1.41 -22.85
C ASN A 4 -1.54 -1.44 -21.37
N GLU A 5 -2.24 -2.47 -20.89
CA GLU A 5 -2.56 -2.62 -19.47
C GLU A 5 -1.40 -3.15 -18.64
N TYR A 6 -0.57 -4.04 -19.20
CA TYR A 6 0.66 -4.52 -18.56
C TYR A 6 1.62 -3.36 -18.27
N TYR A 7 2.00 -2.61 -19.31
CA TYR A 7 2.90 -1.46 -19.15
C TYR A 7 2.31 -0.40 -18.22
N ARG A 8 0.98 -0.24 -18.19
CA ARG A 8 0.30 0.64 -17.22
C ARG A 8 0.40 0.11 -15.79
N TYR A 9 0.29 -1.20 -15.57
CA TYR A 9 0.44 -1.81 -14.25
C TYR A 9 1.87 -1.64 -13.71
N SER A 10 2.86 -2.13 -14.46
CA SER A 10 4.28 -2.06 -14.09
C SER A 10 4.73 -0.61 -13.86
N ARG A 11 4.31 0.32 -14.72
CA ARG A 11 4.64 1.74 -14.56
C ARG A 11 4.01 2.35 -13.29
N ARG A 12 2.78 1.98 -12.94
CA ARG A 12 2.15 2.46 -11.69
C ARG A 12 2.85 1.92 -10.45
N ILE A 13 3.21 0.63 -10.46
CA ILE A 13 3.99 0.05 -9.36
C ILE A 13 5.36 0.71 -9.27
N LEU A 14 6.07 0.90 -10.38
CA LEU A 14 7.37 1.58 -10.39
C LEU A 14 7.27 3.02 -9.86
N VAL A 15 6.27 3.79 -10.31
CA VAL A 15 6.05 5.15 -9.79
C VAL A 15 5.78 5.10 -8.29
N GLY A 16 4.95 4.16 -7.82
CA GLY A 16 4.72 3.98 -6.39
C GLY A 16 6.00 3.67 -5.62
N LEU A 17 6.86 2.79 -6.13
CA LEU A 17 8.15 2.44 -5.52
C LEU A 17 9.09 3.65 -5.43
N VAL A 18 9.16 4.46 -6.49
CA VAL A 18 9.97 5.69 -6.50
C VAL A 18 9.47 6.66 -5.43
N PHE A 19 8.15 6.89 -5.34
CA PHE A 19 7.58 7.76 -4.30
C PHE A 19 7.73 7.19 -2.88
N SER A 20 7.68 5.86 -2.72
CA SER A 20 8.01 5.19 -1.47
C SER A 20 9.47 5.45 -1.06
N ALA A 21 10.42 5.30 -1.98
CA ALA A 21 11.83 5.58 -1.74
C ALA A 21 12.11 7.08 -1.43
N LEU A 22 11.41 7.99 -2.12
CA LEU A 22 11.45 9.42 -1.80
C LEU A 22 10.89 9.69 -0.40
N GLY A 23 9.81 9.01 -0.02
CA GLY A 23 9.21 9.08 1.31
C GLY A 23 10.20 8.62 2.39
N ASP A 24 10.92 7.53 2.15
CA ASP A 24 11.98 7.04 3.05
C ASP A 24 13.08 8.07 3.23
N ALA A 25 13.58 8.65 2.13
CA ALA A 25 14.61 9.68 2.17
C ALA A 25 14.14 10.88 3.01
N LEU A 26 12.91 11.36 2.81
CA LEU A 26 12.34 12.46 3.58
C LEU A 26 12.13 12.09 5.06
N LEU A 27 11.77 10.84 5.35
CA LEU A 27 11.65 10.33 6.72
C LEU A 27 12.99 10.07 7.41
N VAL A 28 14.13 10.02 6.71
CA VAL A 28 15.45 9.94 7.38
C VAL A 28 15.80 11.29 8.01
N TRP A 29 15.50 12.40 7.32
CA TRP A 29 15.75 13.75 7.82
C TRP A 29 14.55 14.35 8.57
N LYS A 30 14.04 13.65 9.61
CA LYS A 30 12.91 14.12 10.44
C LYS A 30 13.19 15.37 11.29
N ASN A 31 14.32 16.05 11.10
CA ASN A 31 14.71 17.23 11.88
C ASN A 31 13.73 18.41 11.77
N SER A 32 12.79 18.38 10.81
CA SER A 32 11.70 19.35 10.72
C SER A 32 10.36 18.65 10.51
N TYR A 33 9.32 19.14 11.19
CA TYR A 33 7.92 18.72 10.98
C TYR A 33 7.52 18.78 9.50
N TYR A 34 8.10 19.71 8.74
CA TYR A 34 7.89 19.85 7.30
C TYR A 34 8.33 18.61 6.50
N ASN A 35 9.49 18.02 6.84
CA ASN A 35 10.00 16.84 6.14
C ASN A 35 9.15 15.60 6.44
N LEU A 36 8.59 15.53 7.65
CA LEU A 36 7.64 14.49 8.03
C LEU A 36 6.37 14.58 7.17
N GLU A 37 5.77 15.76 7.07
CA GLU A 37 4.57 16.00 6.24
C GLU A 37 4.81 15.65 4.77
N LEU A 38 5.95 16.09 4.20
CA LEU A 38 6.32 15.75 2.83
C LEU A 38 6.56 14.24 2.64
N GLY A 39 7.17 13.57 3.62
CA GLY A 39 7.35 12.13 3.62
C GLY A 39 5.99 11.41 3.55
N LEU A 40 5.04 11.79 4.43
CA LEU A 40 3.68 11.24 4.41
C LEU A 40 2.98 11.51 3.07
N LEU A 41 3.13 12.70 2.48
CA LEU A 41 2.57 13.00 1.16
C LEU A 41 3.19 12.12 0.06
N SER A 42 4.49 11.85 0.13
CA SER A 42 5.17 10.96 -0.80
C SER A 42 4.61 9.53 -0.70
N PHE A 43 4.43 9.01 0.52
CA PHE A 43 3.79 7.70 0.72
C PHE A 43 2.32 7.69 0.30
N ALA A 44 1.58 8.77 0.51
CA ALA A 44 0.20 8.89 0.04
C ALA A 44 0.11 8.78 -1.49
N ILE A 45 1.05 9.40 -2.22
CA ILE A 45 1.15 9.25 -3.68
C ILE A 45 1.45 7.79 -4.04
N ALA A 46 2.37 7.13 -3.33
CA ALA A 46 2.68 5.72 -3.54
C ALA A 46 1.44 4.83 -3.36
N GLN A 47 0.69 5.01 -2.27
CA GLN A 47 -0.54 4.26 -1.99
C GLN A 47 -1.60 4.45 -3.08
N ILE A 48 -1.77 5.68 -3.59
CA ILE A 48 -2.68 5.95 -4.70
C ILE A 48 -2.24 5.21 -5.96
N MET A 49 -0.94 5.20 -6.27
CA MET A 49 -0.41 4.50 -7.43
C MET A 49 -0.57 2.99 -7.31
N TYR A 50 -0.31 2.43 -6.13
CA TYR A 50 -0.55 1.02 -5.82
C TYR A 50 -2.04 0.66 -5.91
N ALA A 51 -2.93 1.45 -5.31
CA ALA A 51 -4.38 1.23 -5.42
C ALA A 51 -4.86 1.26 -6.89
N ARG A 52 -4.35 2.21 -7.68
CA ARG A 52 -4.63 2.30 -9.13
C ARG A 52 -4.02 1.15 -9.93
N ALA A 53 -2.87 0.64 -9.51
CA ALA A 53 -2.29 -0.55 -10.10
C ALA A 53 -3.18 -1.76 -9.81
N PHE A 54 -3.59 -1.95 -8.55
CA PHE A 54 -4.46 -3.04 -8.12
C PHE A 54 -5.81 -3.05 -8.83
N GLY A 55 -6.33 -1.88 -9.17
CA GLY A 55 -7.50 -1.73 -10.03
C GLY A 55 -8.83 -1.79 -9.28
N TRP A 56 -9.92 -1.49 -9.98
CA TRP A 56 -11.24 -1.28 -9.37
C TRP A 56 -12.21 -2.45 -9.52
N ARG A 57 -11.82 -3.52 -10.22
CA ARG A 57 -12.65 -4.70 -10.45
C ARG A 57 -11.91 -5.96 -9.97
N PRO A 58 -12.57 -6.86 -9.21
CA PRO A 58 -13.91 -6.72 -8.62
C PRO A 58 -13.95 -5.71 -7.45
N LEU A 59 -15.12 -5.11 -7.19
CA LEU A 59 -15.26 -4.11 -6.11
C LEU A 59 -15.27 -4.76 -4.71
N LYS A 60 -15.89 -5.93 -4.52
CA LYS A 60 -16.04 -6.62 -3.22
C LYS A 60 -16.36 -5.63 -2.05
N PRO A 61 -17.58 -5.07 -2.01
CA PRO A 61 -17.94 -4.02 -1.06
C PRO A 61 -17.80 -4.44 0.42
N TYR A 62 -18.03 -5.73 0.73
CA TYR A 62 -17.85 -6.27 2.09
C TYR A 62 -16.42 -6.13 2.62
N ALA A 63 -15.41 -6.36 1.76
CA ALA A 63 -14.02 -6.13 2.14
C ALA A 63 -13.77 -4.62 2.36
N GLY A 64 -14.42 -3.77 1.57
CA GLY A 64 -14.29 -2.32 1.66
C GLY A 64 -14.86 -1.77 2.96
N SER A 65 -16.04 -2.24 3.35
CA SER A 65 -16.62 -1.90 4.64
C SER A 65 -15.77 -2.37 5.81
N ALA A 66 -15.12 -3.54 5.71
CA ALA A 66 -14.21 -4.03 6.75
C ALA A 66 -12.97 -3.12 6.91
N PHE A 67 -12.32 -2.75 5.81
CA PHE A 67 -11.18 -1.82 5.85
C PHE A 67 -11.58 -0.41 6.30
N LEU A 68 -12.77 0.06 5.90
CA LEU A 68 -13.29 1.35 6.34
C LEU A 68 -13.59 1.35 7.84
N ALA A 69 -14.26 0.30 8.34
CA ALA A 69 -14.53 0.15 9.77
C ALA A 69 -13.23 0.06 10.58
N ALA A 70 -12.26 -0.73 10.13
CA ALA A 70 -10.94 -0.84 10.78
C ALA A 70 -10.20 0.51 10.78
N GLY A 71 -10.20 1.23 9.65
CA GLY A 71 -9.61 2.56 9.55
C GLY A 71 -10.30 3.58 10.46
N LEU A 72 -11.63 3.54 10.55
CA LEU A 72 -12.39 4.41 11.44
C LEU A 72 -12.08 4.13 12.91
N ILE A 73 -12.07 2.86 13.33
CA ILE A 73 -11.70 2.47 14.69
C ILE A 73 -10.28 2.96 15.00
N PHE A 74 -9.33 2.72 14.10
CA PHE A 74 -7.96 3.17 14.28
C PHE A 74 -7.84 4.70 14.37
N TYR A 75 -8.54 5.44 13.50
CA TYR A 75 -8.57 6.89 13.56
C TYR A 75 -9.21 7.41 14.86
N THR A 76 -10.30 6.79 15.31
CA THR A 76 -10.97 7.21 16.56
C THR A 76 -10.09 7.02 17.80
N TYR A 77 -9.15 6.07 17.75
CA TYR A 77 -8.12 5.91 18.77
C TYR A 77 -7.00 6.94 18.61
N LEU A 78 -6.50 7.14 17.38
CA LEU A 78 -5.37 8.01 17.12
C LEU A 78 -5.70 9.50 17.34
N GLN A 79 -6.94 9.93 17.05
CA GLN A 79 -7.36 11.34 17.14
C GLN A 79 -7.14 11.97 18.53
N TYR A 80 -7.16 11.17 19.61
CA TYR A 80 -6.90 11.67 20.97
C TYR A 80 -5.47 12.18 21.15
N TYR A 81 -4.54 11.75 20.29
CA TYR A 81 -3.12 12.06 20.37
C TYR A 81 -2.66 13.04 19.27
N LEU A 82 -3.47 13.23 18.22
CA LEU A 82 -3.12 14.11 17.10
C LEU A 82 -3.22 15.59 17.49
N LYS A 83 -2.28 16.40 17.02
CA LYS A 83 -2.24 17.85 17.22
C LYS A 83 -1.95 18.58 15.90
N GLY A 84 -2.47 19.80 15.76
CA GLY A 84 -2.20 20.66 14.61
C GLY A 84 -2.70 20.10 13.28
N MET A 85 -1.90 20.25 12.21
CA MET A 85 -2.27 19.85 10.85
C MET A 85 -2.50 18.33 10.69
N MET A 86 -1.90 17.52 11.56
CA MET A 86 -2.04 16.05 11.52
C MET A 86 -3.46 15.56 11.78
N VAL A 87 -4.32 16.37 12.42
CA VAL A 87 -5.75 16.05 12.60
C VAL A 87 -6.48 15.94 11.25
N TYR A 88 -6.06 16.72 10.26
CA TYR A 88 -6.65 16.70 8.91
C TYR A 88 -5.94 15.72 7.97
N LEU A 89 -4.61 15.60 8.10
CA LEU A 89 -3.81 14.72 7.24
C LEU A 89 -3.98 13.24 7.60
N ALA A 90 -4.10 12.89 8.89
CA ALA A 90 -4.24 11.50 9.34
C ALA A 90 -5.49 10.79 8.78
N PRO A 91 -6.73 11.34 8.86
CA PRO A 91 -7.90 10.64 8.33
C PRO A 91 -7.84 10.50 6.80
N PHE A 92 -7.28 11.48 6.11
CA PHE A 92 -7.04 11.39 4.66
C PHE A 92 -6.07 10.25 4.34
N TYR A 93 -4.94 10.19 5.03
CA TYR A 93 -3.93 9.14 4.87
C TYR A 93 -4.48 7.75 5.20
N ILE A 94 -5.22 7.61 6.31
CA ILE A 94 -5.87 6.36 6.71
C ILE A 94 -6.87 5.90 5.64
N THR A 95 -7.61 6.82 5.02
CA THR A 95 -8.54 6.48 3.94
C THR A 95 -7.78 5.94 2.72
N LEU A 96 -6.64 6.53 2.37
CA LEU A 96 -5.81 6.07 1.24
C LEU A 96 -5.22 4.68 1.49
N ILE A 97 -4.64 4.44 2.66
CA ILE A 97 -4.02 3.15 2.96
C ILE A 97 -5.06 2.03 3.09
N CYS A 98 -6.22 2.32 3.69
CA CYS A 98 -7.35 1.39 3.72
C CYS A 98 -7.89 1.10 2.32
N THR A 99 -7.92 2.12 1.44
CA THR A 99 -8.29 1.92 0.03
C THR A 99 -7.30 1.01 -0.67
N MET A 100 -5.99 1.26 -0.51
CA MET A 100 -4.94 0.41 -1.08
C MET A 100 -5.07 -1.04 -0.59
N GLY A 101 -5.20 -1.25 0.72
CA GLY A 101 -5.39 -2.58 1.33
C GLY A 101 -6.66 -3.28 0.82
N TRP A 102 -7.78 -2.55 0.74
CA TRP A 102 -9.03 -3.06 0.18
C TRP A 102 -8.87 -3.48 -1.28
N ARG A 103 -8.23 -2.66 -2.13
CA ARG A 103 -8.00 -3.01 -3.54
C ARG A 103 -7.09 -4.22 -3.69
N ALA A 104 -6.07 -4.33 -2.85
CA ALA A 104 -5.17 -5.48 -2.85
C ALA A 104 -5.90 -6.79 -2.49
N VAL A 105 -6.73 -6.78 -1.43
CA VAL A 105 -7.55 -7.93 -1.02
C VAL A 105 -8.65 -8.24 -2.04
N ALA A 106 -9.27 -7.21 -2.62
CA ALA A 106 -10.33 -7.41 -3.60
C ALA A 106 -9.83 -8.07 -4.89
N ARG A 107 -8.59 -7.77 -5.30
CA ARG A 107 -7.92 -8.37 -6.45
C ARG A 107 -7.67 -9.87 -6.29
N VAL A 108 -7.49 -10.37 -5.07
CA VAL A 108 -7.25 -11.82 -4.86
C VAL A 108 -8.55 -12.58 -5.16
N GLN A 109 -8.59 -13.25 -6.31
CA GLN A 109 -9.63 -14.21 -6.68
C GLN A 109 -9.04 -15.61 -6.55
N ILE A 110 -9.54 -16.37 -5.58
CA ILE A 110 -9.01 -17.69 -5.19
C ILE A 110 -9.44 -18.78 -6.20
N TYR A 111 -10.47 -18.52 -7.01
CA TYR A 111 -11.17 -19.54 -7.81
C TYR A 111 -10.84 -19.56 -9.31
N ASP A 112 -9.96 -18.68 -9.80
CA ASP A 112 -9.53 -18.72 -11.21
C ASP A 112 -8.15 -19.38 -11.33
N ASP A 113 -8.11 -20.51 -12.04
CA ASP A 113 -7.04 -21.52 -12.14
C ASP A 113 -5.67 -21.06 -12.69
N LEU A 114 -5.43 -19.76 -12.87
CA LEU A 114 -4.13 -19.25 -13.31
C LEU A 114 -3.53 -18.28 -12.27
N TRP A 115 -2.56 -18.85 -11.54
CA TRP A 115 -1.44 -18.16 -10.89
C TRP A 115 -1.81 -17.18 -9.76
N THR A 116 -2.26 -17.76 -8.65
CA THR A 116 -2.70 -17.07 -7.43
C THR A 116 -1.55 -16.50 -6.58
N TRP A 117 -0.35 -17.10 -6.64
CA TRP A 117 0.77 -16.78 -5.74
C TRP A 117 1.25 -15.34 -5.84
N THR A 118 1.38 -14.80 -7.04
CA THR A 118 1.91 -13.45 -7.26
C THR A 118 0.90 -12.36 -6.88
N LYS A 119 -0.40 -12.62 -7.09
CA LYS A 119 -1.50 -11.78 -6.59
C LYS A 119 -1.59 -11.81 -5.06
N LEU A 120 -1.34 -12.98 -4.46
CA LEU A 120 -1.21 -13.13 -3.01
C LEU A 120 0.01 -12.37 -2.48
N CYS A 121 1.16 -12.39 -3.18
CA CYS A 121 2.33 -11.59 -2.80
C CYS A 121 2.05 -10.08 -2.83
N GLY A 122 1.34 -9.58 -3.84
CA GLY A 122 0.90 -8.18 -3.88
C GLY A 122 -0.06 -7.83 -2.75
N CYS A 123 -0.97 -8.74 -2.39
CA CYS A 123 -1.89 -8.58 -1.26
C CYS A 123 -1.16 -8.59 0.08
N ALA A 124 -0.31 -9.60 0.31
CA ALA A 124 0.53 -9.71 1.48
C ALA A 124 1.43 -8.46 1.61
N GLY A 125 2.00 -8.00 0.50
CA GLY A 125 2.80 -6.78 0.45
C GLY A 125 2.01 -5.54 0.87
N ALA A 126 0.80 -5.35 0.36
CA ALA A 126 -0.07 -4.24 0.76
C ALA A 126 -0.49 -4.31 2.25
N LEU A 127 -0.72 -5.51 2.78
CA LEU A 127 -1.02 -5.71 4.21
C LEU A 127 0.21 -5.42 5.08
N CYS A 128 1.40 -5.86 4.67
CA CYS A 128 2.65 -5.52 5.34
C CYS A 128 2.91 -4.01 5.33
N PHE A 129 2.59 -3.34 4.22
CA PHE A 129 2.67 -1.87 4.12
C PHE A 129 1.76 -1.22 5.16
N LEU A 130 0.51 -1.69 5.24
CA LEU A 130 -0.46 -1.20 6.20
C LEU A 130 0.01 -1.40 7.63
N ILE A 131 0.53 -2.59 7.97
CA ILE A 131 1.08 -2.86 9.32
C ILE A 131 2.24 -1.92 9.63
N SER A 132 3.16 -1.70 8.68
CA SER A 132 4.29 -0.79 8.85
C SER A 132 3.83 0.62 9.20
N ASP A 133 2.88 1.16 8.44
CA ASP A 133 2.34 2.51 8.65
C ASP A 133 1.56 2.64 9.96
N LEU A 134 0.82 1.60 10.36
CA LEU A 134 0.15 1.58 11.67
C LEU A 134 1.18 1.67 12.81
N VAL A 135 2.28 0.93 12.72
CA VAL A 135 3.35 0.97 13.73
C VAL A 135 4.03 2.34 13.73
N ILE A 136 4.28 2.95 12.57
CA ILE A 136 4.81 4.32 12.49
C ILE A 136 3.86 5.31 13.18
N ALA A 137 2.57 5.26 12.87
CA ALA A 137 1.57 6.17 13.42
C ALA A 137 1.45 6.05 14.94
N VAL A 138 1.37 4.82 15.46
CA VAL A 138 1.31 4.57 16.92
C VAL A 138 2.60 5.03 17.60
N ASN A 139 3.76 4.66 17.04
CA ASN A 139 5.06 5.02 17.62
C ASN A 139 5.31 6.54 17.67
N MET A 140 4.76 7.27 16.70
CA MET A 140 5.00 8.71 16.57
C MET A 140 3.99 9.56 17.35
N PHE A 141 2.73 9.12 17.46
CA PHE A 141 1.68 9.93 18.07
C PHE A 141 1.20 9.42 19.42
N ALA A 142 1.07 8.10 19.62
CA ALA A 142 0.44 7.55 20.81
C ALA A 142 1.46 7.19 21.89
N PHE A 143 2.35 6.23 21.63
CA PHE A 143 3.36 5.76 22.59
C PHE A 143 4.55 5.12 21.87
N SER A 144 5.73 5.18 22.48
CA SER A 144 6.94 4.55 21.92
C SER A 144 6.78 3.03 21.91
N VAL A 145 6.81 2.43 20.72
CA VAL A 145 6.71 0.98 20.54
C VAL A 145 8.12 0.39 20.67
N PRO A 146 8.34 -0.64 21.52
CA PRO A 146 9.64 -1.30 21.60
C PRO A 146 9.97 -1.95 20.25
N PHE A 147 11.21 -1.77 19.78
CA PHE A 147 11.67 -2.25 18.48
C PHE A 147 10.87 -1.73 17.27
N ALA A 148 10.22 -0.56 17.40
CA ALA A 148 9.44 0.06 16.34
C ALA A 148 10.20 0.13 15.02
N HIS A 149 11.46 0.56 15.05
CA HIS A 149 12.28 0.68 13.84
C HIS A 149 12.44 -0.66 13.11
N GLN A 150 12.77 -1.72 13.83
CA GLN A 150 12.98 -3.06 13.27
C GLN A 150 11.68 -3.62 12.69
N ILE A 151 10.57 -3.47 13.40
CA ILE A 151 9.24 -3.92 12.93
C ILE A 151 8.84 -3.18 11.67
N VAL A 152 9.01 -1.85 11.66
CA VAL A 152 8.70 -0.99 10.51
C VAL A 152 9.55 -1.39 9.32
N MET A 153 10.87 -1.51 9.47
CA MET A 153 11.76 -1.84 8.35
C MET A 153 11.48 -3.23 7.78
N LEU A 154 11.25 -4.23 8.65
CA LEU A 154 10.96 -5.60 8.21
C LEU A 154 9.63 -5.67 7.45
N THR A 155 8.57 -5.09 8.01
CA THR A 155 7.25 -5.05 7.37
C THR A 155 7.26 -4.22 6.11
N TYR A 156 7.99 -3.10 6.09
CA TYR A 156 8.09 -2.21 4.94
C TYR A 156 8.85 -2.85 3.77
N TYR A 157 10.03 -3.45 4.00
CA TYR A 157 10.74 -4.10 2.91
C TYR A 157 10.03 -5.36 2.42
N ALA A 158 9.38 -6.12 3.31
CA ALA A 158 8.48 -7.19 2.90
C ALA A 158 7.32 -6.66 2.04
N ALA A 159 6.80 -5.48 2.37
CA ALA A 159 5.77 -4.81 1.60
C ALA A 159 6.24 -4.48 0.18
N GLN A 160 7.35 -3.77 0.06
CA GLN A 160 7.89 -3.37 -1.24
C GLN A 160 8.30 -4.57 -2.08
N PHE A 161 8.86 -5.61 -1.46
CA PHE A 161 9.18 -6.87 -2.13
C PHE A 161 7.92 -7.55 -2.67
N GLY A 162 6.88 -7.73 -1.85
CA GLY A 162 5.62 -8.36 -2.27
C GLY A 162 4.90 -7.58 -3.37
N ILE A 163 4.87 -6.25 -3.26
CA ILE A 163 4.28 -5.36 -4.26
C ILE A 163 5.08 -5.42 -5.58
N SER A 164 6.41 -5.43 -5.51
CA SER A 164 7.28 -5.55 -6.69
C SER A 164 7.11 -6.90 -7.37
N LEU A 165 7.07 -8.00 -6.59
CA LEU A 165 6.91 -9.35 -7.11
C LEU A 165 5.59 -9.50 -7.88
N SER A 166 4.53 -8.78 -7.48
CA SER A 166 3.24 -8.76 -8.17
C SER A 166 3.32 -8.30 -9.64
N VAL A 167 4.41 -7.64 -10.06
CA VAL A 167 4.63 -7.21 -11.45
C VAL A 167 5.06 -8.36 -12.36
N VAL A 168 5.79 -9.35 -11.82
CA VAL A 168 6.32 -10.48 -12.61
C VAL A 168 5.17 -11.28 -13.29
N ASP A 169 4.06 -11.45 -12.58
CA ASP A 169 2.85 -12.12 -13.07
C ASP A 169 2.28 -11.45 -14.32
N SER A 170 2.28 -10.12 -14.32
CA SER A 170 1.68 -9.36 -15.40
C SER A 170 2.46 -9.53 -16.73
N GLN A 171 3.75 -9.92 -16.67
CA GLN A 171 4.52 -10.35 -17.85
C GLN A 171 4.20 -11.80 -18.25
N ALA A 172 4.14 -12.71 -17.28
CA ALA A 172 3.93 -14.13 -17.54
C ALA A 172 2.54 -14.41 -18.16
N ASP A 173 1.50 -13.78 -17.64
CA ASP A 173 0.12 -13.84 -18.17
C ASP A 173 0.04 -13.37 -19.63
N GLU A 174 0.88 -12.40 -20.00
CA GLU A 174 0.94 -11.87 -21.36
C GLU A 174 1.63 -12.84 -22.33
N LEU A 175 2.79 -13.40 -21.93
CA LEU A 175 3.51 -14.38 -22.73
C LEU A 175 2.63 -15.60 -23.05
N ILE A 176 1.90 -16.10 -22.04
CA ILE A 176 0.96 -17.22 -22.20
C ILE A 176 -0.18 -16.85 -23.17
N ARG A 177 -0.69 -15.61 -23.13
CA ARG A 177 -1.73 -15.15 -24.07
C ARG A 177 -1.23 -15.08 -25.51
N ILE A 178 -0.04 -14.52 -25.73
CA ILE A 178 0.56 -14.42 -27.07
C ILE A 178 0.72 -15.83 -27.66
N GLN A 179 1.22 -16.77 -26.86
CA GLN A 179 1.42 -18.15 -27.28
C GLN A 179 0.12 -18.91 -27.60
N LYS A 180 -1.00 -18.59 -26.94
CA LYS A 180 -2.33 -19.17 -27.25
C LYS A 180 -3.03 -18.53 -28.46
N SER A 181 -2.55 -17.39 -28.94
CA SER A 181 -3.12 -16.66 -30.09
C SER A 181 -2.45 -16.99 -31.43
N GLN A 182 -1.40 -17.81 -31.39
CA GLN A 182 -0.74 -18.41 -32.56
C GLN A 182 -1.20 -19.85 -32.73
#